data_AF-A0A653TYC7-F1
#
_entry.id   AF-A0A653TYC7-F1
#
_cell.length_a   1.000
_cell.length_b   1.000
_cell.length_c   1.000
_cell.angle_alpha   90.00
_cell.angle_beta   90.00
_cell.angle_gamma   90.00
#
_symmetry.space_group_name_H-M   'P 1'
#
loop_
_entity.id
_entity.type
_entity.pdbx_description
1 polymer ?
#
loop_
_entity_poly.entity_id
_entity_poly.type
_entity_poly.pdbx_seq_one_letter_code
_entity_poly.pdbx_strand_id
1 'polypeptide(L)'
;MRPTMIPDSLVQPGTVRQIVAAPDGDLTNDQIRPVEALIKRGEADLAELSMMLELEDGELEHLAAGGKIWLTMLGGIAPFRVEVLDEGQVP
;
A
#
# COMPACT_ATOMS: atom_id res chain seq x y z
N MET A 1 -9.56 -2.40 -5.98
CA MET A 1 -8.33 -2.81 -5.33
C MET A 1 -8.69 -2.87 -3.89
N ARG A 2 -8.34 -3.96 -3.22
CA ARG A 2 -8.68 -4.19 -1.83
C ARG A 2 -7.41 -4.18 -0.98
N PRO A 3 -7.36 -3.39 0.10
CA PRO A 3 -6.29 -3.52 1.08
C PRO A 3 -6.20 -4.97 1.57
N THR A 4 -5.00 -5.51 1.58
CA THR A 4 -4.73 -6.85 2.09
C THR A 4 -3.58 -6.82 3.08
N MET A 5 -3.54 -7.81 3.97
CA MET A 5 -2.48 -7.92 4.97
C MET A 5 -1.15 -8.27 4.28
N ILE A 6 -0.07 -7.65 4.74
CA ILE A 6 1.28 -7.93 4.29
C ILE A 6 1.76 -9.21 5.02
N PRO A 7 2.14 -10.28 4.31
CA PRO A 7 2.68 -11.49 4.91
C PRO A 7 3.94 -11.20 5.73
N ASP A 8 4.11 -11.92 6.84
CA ASP A 8 5.28 -11.72 7.73
C ASP A 8 6.61 -11.99 7.02
N SER A 9 6.62 -12.84 5.99
CA SER A 9 7.80 -13.09 5.16
C SER A 9 8.28 -11.87 4.37
N LEU A 10 7.42 -10.87 4.16
CA LEU A 10 7.76 -9.62 3.46
C LEU A 10 8.19 -8.49 4.43
N VAL A 11 8.12 -8.74 5.75
CA VAL A 11 8.47 -7.75 6.76
C VAL A 11 9.98 -7.64 6.90
N GLN A 12 10.56 -6.53 6.45
CA GLN A 12 12.00 -6.30 6.56
C GLN A 12 12.41 -5.91 7.99
N PRO A 13 13.64 -6.24 8.44
CA PRO A 13 14.17 -5.74 9.72
C PRO A 13 14.12 -4.21 9.82
N GLY A 14 13.70 -3.71 10.99
CA GLY A 14 13.59 -2.28 11.27
C GLY A 14 12.33 -1.61 10.72
N THR A 15 11.40 -2.37 10.14
CA THR A 15 10.07 -1.89 9.77
C THR A 15 9.11 -1.95 10.97
N VAL A 16 8.16 -1.02 11.02
CA VAL A 16 7.03 -1.04 11.96
C VAL A 16 5.74 -1.23 11.18
N ARG A 17 4.93 -2.21 11.59
CA ARG A 17 3.59 -2.43 11.05
C ARG A 17 2.63 -1.43 11.69
N GLN A 18 1.88 -0.70 10.87
CA GLN A 18 0.91 0.29 11.33
C GLN A 18 -0.35 0.27 10.46
N ILE A 19 -1.51 0.52 11.06
CA ILE A 19 -2.74 0.81 10.32
C ILE A 19 -2.79 2.32 10.04
N VAL A 20 -2.87 2.67 8.76
CA VAL A 20 -3.07 4.05 8.29
C VAL A 20 -4.53 4.20 7.89
N ALA A 21 -5.21 5.19 8.47
CA ALA A 21 -6.63 5.46 8.24
C ALA A 21 -6.85 6.90 7.77
N ALA A 22 -8.11 7.29 7.61
CA ALA A 22 -8.51 8.67 7.37
C ALA A 22 -7.88 9.64 8.40
N PRO A 23 -7.62 10.91 8.05
CA PRO A 23 -6.95 11.87 8.94
C PRO A 23 -7.65 12.12 10.29
N ASP A 24 -8.96 11.89 10.35
CA ASP A 24 -9.78 11.96 11.55
C ASP A 24 -9.74 10.67 12.40
N GLY A 25 -9.04 9.63 11.93
CA GLY A 25 -8.94 8.33 12.56
C GLY A 25 -10.16 7.43 12.35
N ASP A 26 -11.12 7.83 11.52
CA ASP A 26 -12.33 7.04 11.28
C ASP A 26 -12.01 5.81 10.43
N LEU A 27 -12.04 4.63 11.06
CA LEU A 27 -11.81 3.34 10.41
C LEU A 27 -13.00 2.88 9.55
N THR A 28 -14.14 3.56 9.64
CA THR A 28 -15.36 3.26 8.88
C THR A 28 -15.56 4.17 7.68
N ASN A 29 -14.65 5.13 7.45
CA ASN A 29 -14.69 6.05 6.32
C ASN A 29 -14.63 5.27 5.00
N ASP A 30 -15.67 5.44 4.17
CA ASP A 30 -15.81 4.75 2.89
C ASP A 30 -15.00 5.40 1.75
N GLN A 31 -14.58 6.65 1.92
CA GLN A 31 -13.74 7.40 0.98
C GLN A 31 -12.25 7.10 1.16
N ILE A 32 -11.79 6.91 2.40
CA ILE A 32 -10.41 6.58 2.73
C ILE A 32 -10.40 5.30 3.56
N ARG A 33 -10.29 4.16 2.88
CA ARG A 33 -10.23 2.85 3.55
C ARG A 33 -8.93 2.73 4.35
N PRO A 34 -8.99 2.19 5.58
CA PRO A 34 -7.78 1.89 6.33
C PRO A 34 -6.96 0.82 5.63
N VAL A 35 -5.63 0.99 5.67
CA VAL A 35 -4.67 0.09 5.06
C VAL A 35 -3.59 -0.28 6.07
N GLU A 36 -3.12 -1.51 5.99
CA GLU A 36 -1.89 -1.89 6.67
C GLU A 36 -0.69 -1.38 5.87
N ALA A 37 0.26 -0.77 6.58
CA ALA A 37 1.50 -0.29 6.03
C ALA A 37 2.69 -0.80 6.85
N LEU A 38 3.78 -1.13 6.16
CA LEU A 38 5.10 -1.23 6.77
C LEU A 38 5.82 0.11 6.63
N ILE A 39 6.28 0.64 7.75
CA ILE A 39 6.98 1.92 7.82
C ILE A 39 8.41 1.68 8.25
N LYS A 40 9.37 2.00 7.37
CA LYS A 40 10.80 2.01 7.69
C LYS A 40 11.29 3.45 7.71
N ARG A 41 11.74 3.93 8.87
CA ARG A 41 12.28 5.29 8.98
C ARG A 41 13.73 5.29 8.50
N GLY A 42 14.00 6.00 7.40
CA GLY A 42 15.36 6.21 6.91
C GLY A 42 16.09 7.30 7.70
N GLU A 43 17.39 7.46 7.43
CA GLU A 43 18.25 8.45 8.07
C GLU A 43 17.93 9.90 7.63
N ALA A 44 17.22 10.09 6.52
CA ALA A 44 16.99 11.39 5.88
C ALA A 44 15.59 11.99 6.16
N ASP A 45 14.95 11.67 7.29
CA ASP A 45 13.55 12.01 7.63
C ASP A 45 12.49 11.52 6.61
N LEU A 46 12.90 10.79 5.58
CA LEU A 46 12.02 10.12 4.63
C LEU A 46 11.68 8.73 5.15
N ALA A 47 10.39 8.47 5.34
CA ALA A 47 9.89 7.14 5.66
C ALA A 47 9.62 6.37 4.35
N GLU A 48 10.14 5.14 4.28
CA GLU A 48 9.69 4.16 3.30
C GLU A 48 8.33 3.63 3.78
N LEU A 49 7.32 3.72 2.92
CA LEU A 49 5.99 3.22 3.18
C LEU A 49 5.63 2.17 2.14
N SER A 50 5.34 0.96 2.63
CA SER A 50 4.95 -0.18 1.79
C SER A 50 3.55 -0.62 2.16
N MET A 51 2.67 -0.73 1.17
CA MET A 51 1.28 -1.19 1.29
C MET A 51 1.06 -2.30 0.26
N MET A 52 0.19 -3.26 0.58
CA MET A 52 -0.20 -4.29 -0.36
C MET A 52 -1.70 -4.19 -0.68
N LEU A 53 -1.99 -4.17 -1.97
CA LEU A 53 -3.34 -4.13 -2.51
C LEU A 53 -3.54 -5.35 -3.41
N GLU A 54 -4.68 -6.01 -3.26
CA GLU A 54 -5.12 -7.05 -4.17
C GLU A 54 -6.00 -6.44 -5.26
N LEU A 55 -5.73 -6.81 -6.51
CA LEU A 55 -6.57 -6.45 -7.65
C LEU A 55 -7.72 -7.45 -7.75
N GLU A 56 -8.93 -6.95 -7.91
CA GLU A 56 -10.10 -7.80 -8.15
C GLU A 56 -10.18 -8.17 -9.65
N ASP A 57 -10.86 -9.27 -9.99
CA ASP A 57 -10.88 -9.82 -11.37
C ASP A 57 -11.22 -8.76 -12.44
N GLY A 58 -12.25 -7.94 -12.19
CA GLY A 58 -12.66 -6.88 -13.13
C GLY A 58 -11.62 -5.75 -13.29
N GLU A 59 -10.75 -5.57 -12.31
CA GLU A 59 -9.70 -4.54 -12.33
C GLU A 59 -8.46 -5.02 -13.07
N LEU A 60 -8.13 -6.30 -12.95
CA LEU A 60 -7.10 -6.95 -13.77
C LEU A 60 -7.45 -6.84 -15.25
N GLU A 61 -8.70 -7.13 -15.61
CA GLU A 61 -9.20 -6.94 -16.98
C GLU A 61 -9.09 -5.48 -17.43
N HIS A 62 -9.46 -4.53 -16.54
CA HIS A 62 -9.36 -3.10 -16.84
C HIS A 62 -7.91 -2.65 -17.07
N LEU A 63 -6.96 -3.12 -16.26
CA LEU A 63 -5.54 -2.85 -16.45
C LEU A 63 -5.00 -3.49 -17.73
N ALA A 64 -5.39 -4.73 -18.03
CA ALA A 64 -5.02 -5.41 -19.27
C ALA A 64 -5.53 -4.68 -20.53
N ALA A 65 -6.67 -3.96 -20.41
CA ALA A 65 -7.22 -3.12 -21.47
C ALA A 65 -6.55 -1.73 -21.57
N GLY A 66 -5.47 -1.46 -20.83
CA GLY A 66 -4.76 -0.18 -20.84
C GLY A 66 -5.29 0.84 -19.81
N GLY A 67 -6.08 0.39 -18.84
CA GLY A 67 -6.43 1.15 -17.65
C GLY A 67 -5.18 1.59 -16.87
N LYS A 68 -5.36 2.54 -15.95
CA LYS A 68 -4.26 3.13 -15.19
C LYS A 68 -4.56 3.07 -13.70
N ILE A 69 -3.52 2.84 -12.89
CA ILE A 69 -3.58 3.02 -11.46
C ILE A 69 -3.37 4.51 -11.17
N TRP A 70 -4.34 5.16 -10.54
CA TRP A 70 -4.23 6.52 -10.05
C TRP A 70 -3.98 6.51 -8.55
N LEU A 71 -2.82 7.02 -8.13
CA LEU A 71 -2.42 7.07 -6.72
C LEU A 71 -2.47 8.51 -6.22
N THR A 72 -3.14 8.71 -5.09
CA THR A 72 -3.12 9.98 -4.35
C THR A 72 -2.65 9.67 -2.94
N MET A 73 -1.63 10.39 -2.48
CA MET A 73 -1.08 10.21 -1.13
C MET A 73 -1.19 11.53 -0.37
N LEU A 74 -1.47 11.42 0.92
CA LEU A 74 -1.51 12.54 1.85
C LEU A 74 -0.24 12.53 2.69
N GLY A 75 0.38 13.71 2.85
CA GLY A 75 1.63 13.89 3.58
C GLY A 75 2.86 14.02 2.68
N GLY A 76 4.02 14.26 3.29
CA GLY A 76 5.31 14.41 2.59
C GLY A 76 5.92 13.10 2.09
N ILE A 77 5.10 12.10 1.80
CA ILE A 77 5.53 10.77 1.36
C ILE A 77 5.54 10.78 -0.17
N ALA A 78 6.66 10.41 -0.77
CA ALA A 78 6.78 10.30 -2.22
C ALA A 78 6.66 8.82 -2.65
N PRO A 79 5.90 8.51 -3.72
CA PRO A 79 5.83 7.14 -4.20
C PRO A 79 7.13 6.89 -4.95
N PHE A 80 7.92 5.91 -4.50
CA PHE A 80 9.23 5.62 -5.10
C PHE A 80 9.23 4.34 -5.95
N ARG A 81 8.23 3.47 -5.78
CA ARG A 81 8.10 2.19 -6.50
C ARG A 81 6.63 1.74 -6.52
N VAL A 82 6.17 1.15 -7.62
CA VAL A 82 4.87 0.48 -7.75
C VAL A 82 5.10 -0.80 -8.54
N GLU A 83 4.65 -1.93 -8.00
CA GLU A 83 4.88 -3.25 -8.59
C GLU A 83 3.60 -4.08 -8.60
N VAL A 84 3.52 -4.99 -9.58
CA VAL A 84 2.51 -6.05 -9.63
C VAL A 84 3.25 -7.34 -9.33
N LEU A 85 2.84 -8.02 -8.26
CA LEU A 85 3.45 -9.26 -7.79
C LEU A 85 2.47 -10.42 -7.99
N ASP A 86 2.97 -11.58 -8.39
CA ASP A 86 2.22 -12.84 -8.38
C ASP A 86 2.10 -13.39 -6.96
N GLU A 87 1.14 -14.30 -6.74
CA GLU A 87 0.98 -14.97 -5.44
C GLU A 87 2.28 -15.66 -5.00
N GLY A 88 2.79 -15.29 -3.83
CA GLY A 88 4.02 -15.84 -3.25
C GLY A 88 5.33 -15.19 -3.74
N GLN A 89 5.27 -14.18 -4.62
CA GLN A 89 6.45 -13.38 -4.97
C GLN A 89 6.83 -12.39 -3.86
N VAL A 90 8.12 -12.09 -3.76
CA VAL A 90 8.72 -11.14 -2.81
C VAL A 90 9.27 -9.94 -3.60
N PRO A 91 8.98 -8.69 -3.20
CA PRO A 91 9.47 -7.47 -3.86
C PRO A 91 10.96 -7.17 -3.64
#